data_AF-A0A135SJN3-F1
#
_entry.id   AF-A0A135SJN3-F1
#
_cell.length_a   1.000
_cell.length_b   1.000
_cell.length_c   1.000
_cell.angle_alpha   90.00
_cell.angle_beta   90.00
_cell.angle_gamma   90.00
#
_symmetry.space_group_name_H-M   'P 1'
#
loop_
_entity.id
_entity.type
_entity.pdbx_description
1 polymer ?
#
loop_
_entity_poly.entity_id
_entity_poly.type
_entity_poly.pdbx_seq_one_letter_code
_entity_poly.pdbx_strand_id
1 'polypeptide(L)'
;MLSAEFGGKDPVKLPTYDELVRENQRLRTALEASQVRPASGSSLRRPRTTQKLLECHDPLEEMVFKSPSFSQVSRHRRGWSTVDVPCRKSSELLIAYDKKWNSWVHYALEYPEFHREHTQFMDNLEKGTVLSDCDPGWLSVYFSVITAALLMMDDKEAREILPAGEATPTFSTPCAYSALFCLEEADYMRSSTIRPVQAIAVLGMCFHNFGDSGLYRHLWSCAIRIARNLGLDGTRAPHPPTELGLEAQRRLWWTLIICEWLAVPYYVPQVDEGDFNVPLPSAESDSDGPHPVLYHIFMARTSTVYHRFRSALREGTRSISEVVRLADDELAEVINTLPDHLQPDSGKTEEMQELELIHPWIKWQRFDISLVLLHHRMRINRSLQKEWLAVPGLYDWARAVCIRSAMDIIWITHNWDQPVAMRRQWALSMHIFVAAIFLLRESHRAQAGAEVDFTDEVQLAIEYLDEVKSRNAIAERAVAILRSSLDETDTEAQYS
;
A
#
# COMPACT_ATOMS: atom_id res chain seq x y z
N MET A 1 25.84 -48.83 5.58
CA MET A 1 25.87 -48.88 4.10
C MET A 1 24.46 -48.57 3.65
N LEU A 2 24.10 -47.41 3.12
CA LEU A 2 24.86 -46.34 2.48
C LEU A 2 24.34 -44.98 2.96
N SER A 3 25.28 -44.06 3.07
CA SER A 3 25.10 -42.63 3.32
C SER A 3 24.52 -41.97 2.07
N ALA A 4 23.56 -41.08 2.24
CA ALA A 4 23.20 -40.06 1.25
C ALA A 4 23.20 -38.72 1.99
N GLU A 5 24.29 -37.99 1.80
CA GLU A 5 24.50 -36.62 2.28
C GLU A 5 23.50 -35.71 1.55
N PHE A 6 22.51 -35.21 2.29
CA PHE A 6 21.71 -34.08 1.86
C PHE A 6 22.55 -32.81 2.02
N GLY A 7 22.92 -32.20 0.89
CA GLY A 7 23.48 -30.86 0.87
C GLY A 7 22.49 -29.88 1.48
N GLY A 8 22.89 -29.27 2.60
CA GLY A 8 22.09 -28.29 3.32
C GLY A 8 21.89 -27.03 2.49
N LYS A 9 20.64 -26.76 2.10
CA LYS A 9 20.15 -25.38 2.02
C LYS A 9 19.82 -24.98 3.46
N ASP A 10 20.67 -24.17 4.07
CA ASP A 10 20.32 -23.52 5.34
C ASP A 10 18.96 -22.80 5.15
N PRO A 11 18.02 -22.91 6.09
CA PRO A 11 16.78 -22.15 6.00
C PRO A 11 17.13 -20.66 5.95
N VAL A 12 16.75 -19.99 4.85
CA VAL A 12 16.92 -18.55 4.71
C VAL A 12 16.17 -17.89 5.87
N LYS A 13 16.94 -17.39 6.84
CA LYS A 13 16.45 -16.75 8.06
C LYS A 13 15.97 -15.34 7.70
N LEU A 14 14.87 -14.89 8.32
CA LEU A 14 14.50 -13.47 8.34
C LEU A 14 15.74 -12.64 8.65
N PRO A 15 16.07 -11.61 7.84
CA PRO A 15 17.15 -10.72 8.18
C PRO A 15 16.77 -10.03 9.47
N THR A 16 17.56 -10.27 10.51
CA THR A 16 17.33 -9.69 11.82
C THR A 16 17.45 -8.16 11.76
N TYR A 17 16.82 -7.43 12.67
CA TYR A 17 16.99 -5.99 12.79
C TYR A 17 18.47 -5.61 12.87
N ASP A 18 19.25 -6.36 13.65
CA ASP A 18 20.70 -6.18 13.73
C ASP A 18 21.43 -6.51 12.41
N GLU A 19 20.95 -7.48 11.63
CA GLU A 19 21.50 -7.77 10.30
C GLU A 19 21.16 -6.66 9.30
N LEU A 20 19.96 -6.09 9.34
CA LEU A 20 19.58 -4.93 8.54
C LEU A 20 20.42 -3.70 8.91
N VAL A 21 20.60 -3.44 10.21
CA VAL A 21 21.44 -2.33 10.71
C VAL A 21 22.90 -2.54 10.33
N ARG A 22 23.44 -3.75 10.49
CA ARG A 22 24.83 -4.08 10.10
C ARG A 22 25.03 -4.00 8.59
N GLU A 23 24.07 -4.48 7.81
CA GLU A 23 24.13 -4.37 6.36
C GLU A 23 24.07 -2.90 5.91
N ASN A 24 23.23 -2.08 6.55
CA ASN A 24 23.23 -0.63 6.34
C ASN A 24 24.60 0.00 6.63
N GLN A 25 25.25 -0.36 7.74
CA GLN A 25 26.60 0.13 8.08
C GLN A 25 27.68 -0.36 7.11
N ARG A 26 27.61 -1.62 6.68
CA ARG A 26 28.54 -2.21 5.70
C ARG A 26 28.41 -1.50 4.36
N LEU A 27 27.18 -1.29 3.89
CA LEU A 27 26.89 -0.56 2.66
C LEU A 27 27.41 0.88 2.77
N ARG A 28 27.16 1.59 3.88
CA ARG A 28 27.72 2.94 4.14
C ARG A 28 29.24 2.97 4.02
N THR A 29 29.93 2.02 4.64
CA THR A 29 31.40 1.94 4.60
C THR A 29 31.92 1.63 3.18
N ALA A 30 31.28 0.69 2.47
CA ALA A 30 31.64 0.37 1.09
C ALA A 30 31.38 1.56 0.13
N LEU A 31 30.36 2.37 0.41
CA LEU A 31 30.03 3.58 -0.33
C LEU A 31 31.04 4.71 -0.08
N GLU A 32 31.51 4.89 1.16
CA GLU A 32 32.59 5.84 1.49
C GLU A 32 33.90 5.47 0.78
N ALA A 33 34.19 4.16 0.69
CA ALA A 33 35.37 3.66 -0.03
C ALA A 33 35.29 3.82 -1.56
N SER A 34 34.08 3.96 -2.13
CA SER A 34 33.83 4.02 -3.58
C SER A 34 33.62 5.45 -4.09
N GLN A 35 33.99 6.48 -3.33
CA GLN A 35 33.91 7.87 -3.79
C GLN A 35 34.81 8.12 -5.01
N VAL A 36 34.23 7.96 -6.20
CA VAL A 36 34.78 8.48 -7.45
C VAL A 36 34.65 10.00 -7.40
N ARG A 37 35.80 10.69 -7.51
CA ARG A 37 35.88 12.16 -7.54
C ARG A 37 34.87 12.74 -8.55
N PRO A 38 34.10 13.78 -8.20
CA PRO A 38 33.24 14.43 -9.17
C PRO A 38 34.10 15.05 -10.27
N ALA A 39 33.86 14.64 -11.51
CA ALA A 39 34.44 15.31 -12.66
C ALA A 39 33.95 16.76 -12.70
N SER A 40 34.88 17.71 -12.55
CA SER A 40 34.62 19.13 -12.77
C SER A 40 34.23 19.37 -14.22
N GLY A 41 33.01 19.80 -14.50
CA GLY A 41 32.63 20.14 -15.89
C GLY A 41 31.19 20.59 -16.12
N SER A 42 31.03 21.90 -16.32
CA SER A 42 29.95 22.64 -17.01
C SER A 42 28.49 22.38 -16.61
N SER A 43 27.90 23.40 -15.96
CA SER A 43 26.46 23.65 -15.94
C SER A 43 25.97 23.95 -17.36
N LEU A 44 25.53 22.91 -18.06
CA LEU A 44 24.59 23.07 -19.17
C LEU A 44 23.23 22.64 -18.64
N ARG A 45 22.24 23.53 -18.72
CA ARG A 45 20.83 23.22 -18.44
C ARG A 45 20.45 21.98 -19.24
N ARG A 46 20.42 20.82 -18.57
CA ARG A 46 19.92 19.58 -19.15
C ARG A 46 18.42 19.78 -19.45
N PRO A 47 17.93 19.36 -20.62
CA PRO A 47 16.50 19.37 -20.89
C PRO A 47 15.78 18.52 -19.84
N ARG A 48 14.61 18.97 -19.38
CA ARG A 48 13.75 18.22 -18.47
C ARG A 48 13.55 16.81 -19.04
N THR A 49 14.10 15.82 -18.35
CA THR A 49 14.01 14.42 -18.76
C THR A 49 12.54 14.02 -18.82
N THR A 50 12.15 13.32 -19.88
CA THR A 50 10.78 12.79 -20.03
C THR A 50 10.43 11.92 -18.83
N GLN A 51 9.21 12.06 -18.31
CA GLN A 51 8.69 11.39 -17.09
C GLN A 51 8.90 9.86 -17.06
N LYS A 52 9.13 9.23 -18.23
CA LYS A 52 9.43 7.80 -18.42
C LYS A 52 10.79 7.33 -17.87
N LEU A 53 11.68 8.24 -17.45
CA LEU A 53 13.05 7.93 -17.03
C LEU A 53 13.28 7.97 -15.51
N LEU A 54 12.24 8.21 -14.72
CA LEU A 54 12.38 8.48 -13.28
C LEU A 54 12.48 7.24 -12.41
N GLU A 55 12.09 6.08 -12.93
CA GLU A 55 12.36 4.77 -12.37
C GLU A 55 12.58 3.86 -13.59
N CYS A 56 13.21 2.70 -13.44
CA CYS A 56 13.31 1.75 -14.55
C CYS A 56 11.91 1.22 -14.88
N HIS A 57 11.16 2.01 -15.65
CA HIS A 57 9.75 1.84 -15.95
C HIS A 57 9.50 0.47 -16.54
N ASP A 58 8.59 -0.26 -15.92
CA ASP A 58 8.22 -1.60 -16.34
C ASP A 58 6.81 -1.58 -16.95
N PRO A 59 6.68 -1.82 -18.26
CA PRO A 59 5.36 -1.88 -18.90
C PRO A 59 4.43 -2.92 -18.29
N LEU A 60 4.98 -4.02 -17.73
CA LEU A 60 4.18 -5.06 -17.10
C LEU A 60 3.53 -4.59 -15.80
N GLU A 61 4.23 -3.72 -15.05
CA GLU A 61 3.68 -3.09 -13.85
C GLU A 61 2.47 -2.21 -14.19
N GLU A 62 2.52 -1.46 -15.30
CA GLU A 62 1.34 -0.69 -15.75
C GLU A 62 0.19 -1.59 -16.18
N MET A 63 0.49 -2.73 -16.82
CA MET A 63 -0.53 -3.66 -17.32
C MET A 63 -1.40 -4.22 -16.20
N VAL A 64 -0.85 -4.41 -15.00
CA VAL A 64 -1.63 -4.86 -13.84
C VAL A 64 -2.72 -3.84 -13.45
N PHE A 65 -2.52 -2.55 -13.72
CA PHE A 65 -3.50 -1.50 -13.43
C PHE A 65 -4.41 -1.15 -14.60
N LYS A 66 -4.14 -1.67 -15.82
CA LYS A 66 -5.00 -1.45 -16.98
C LYS A 66 -6.33 -2.16 -16.74
N SER A 67 -7.37 -1.37 -16.50
CA SER A 67 -8.74 -1.86 -16.59
C SER A 67 -8.96 -2.36 -18.03
N PRO A 68 -9.58 -3.53 -18.26
CA PRO A 68 -10.19 -3.79 -19.55
C PRO A 68 -11.12 -2.60 -19.83
N SER A 69 -11.07 -2.06 -21.04
CA SER A 69 -11.92 -0.95 -21.47
C SER A 69 -13.38 -1.32 -21.23
N PHE A 70 -13.92 -0.84 -20.09
CA PHE A 70 -15.27 -1.03 -19.59
C PHE A 70 -15.99 -2.31 -20.06
N SER A 71 -16.04 -3.34 -19.20
CA SER A 71 -17.32 -4.02 -19.08
C SER A 71 -18.28 -2.97 -18.55
N GLN A 72 -19.24 -2.60 -19.39
CA GLN A 72 -20.44 -1.87 -19.02
C GLN A 72 -21.26 -2.73 -18.06
N VAL A 73 -20.72 -3.06 -16.87
CA VAL A 73 -21.52 -3.55 -15.75
C VAL A 73 -22.30 -2.32 -15.31
N SER A 74 -23.40 -2.14 -16.03
CA SER A 74 -24.46 -1.17 -15.90
C SER A 74 -24.14 -0.02 -14.93
N ARG A 75 -23.93 1.17 -15.51
CA ARG A 75 -24.47 2.41 -14.93
C ARG A 75 -26.00 2.26 -14.85
N HIS A 76 -26.51 1.30 -14.09
CA HIS A 76 -27.86 1.41 -13.57
C HIS A 76 -27.81 2.71 -12.78
N ARG A 77 -28.61 3.69 -13.19
CA ARG A 77 -29.00 4.77 -12.30
C ARG A 77 -29.54 4.09 -11.06
N ARG A 78 -28.71 4.01 -10.03
CA ARG A 78 -29.16 3.52 -8.74
C ARG A 78 -30.05 4.60 -8.18
N GLY A 79 -31.19 4.17 -7.69
CA GLY A 79 -32.01 4.99 -6.82
C GLY A 79 -31.92 4.44 -5.41
N TRP A 80 -32.48 5.19 -4.48
CA TRP A 80 -32.63 4.80 -3.08
C TRP A 80 -33.25 3.39 -2.88
N SER A 81 -34.05 2.90 -3.84
CA SER A 81 -34.64 1.56 -3.82
C SER A 81 -33.66 0.41 -4.05
N THR A 82 -32.41 0.69 -4.43
CA THR A 82 -31.36 -0.32 -4.69
C THR A 82 -30.27 -0.31 -3.62
N VAL A 83 -30.45 0.52 -2.58
CA VAL A 83 -29.52 0.66 -1.47
C VAL A 83 -29.98 -0.24 -0.33
N ASP A 84 -29.25 -1.33 -0.12
CA ASP A 84 -29.50 -2.27 0.97
C ASP A 84 -28.61 -1.92 2.17
N VAL A 85 -29.23 -1.82 3.35
CA VAL A 85 -28.52 -1.54 4.61
C VAL A 85 -28.40 -2.84 5.40
N PRO A 86 -27.19 -3.24 5.84
CA PRO A 86 -27.03 -4.37 6.75
C PRO A 86 -27.89 -4.21 8.00
N CYS A 87 -28.40 -5.32 8.56
CA CYS A 87 -29.12 -5.24 9.83
C CYS A 87 -28.22 -4.67 10.94
N ARG A 88 -28.83 -4.08 11.98
CA ARG A 88 -28.11 -3.41 13.08
C ARG A 88 -26.92 -4.22 13.59
N LYS A 89 -27.14 -5.50 13.91
CA LYS A 89 -26.10 -6.40 14.43
C LYS A 89 -24.93 -6.55 13.44
N SER A 90 -25.22 -6.82 12.17
CA SER A 90 -24.17 -6.98 11.15
C SER A 90 -23.39 -5.69 10.96
N SER A 91 -24.08 -4.55 10.89
CA SER A 91 -23.46 -3.23 10.78
C SER A 91 -22.52 -2.92 11.95
N GLU A 92 -22.97 -3.15 13.19
CA GLU A 92 -22.14 -2.95 14.39
C GLU A 92 -20.86 -3.80 14.36
N LEU A 93 -20.97 -5.06 13.94
CA LEU A 93 -19.84 -5.98 13.83
C LEU A 93 -18.87 -5.57 12.70
N LEU A 94 -19.40 -5.08 11.57
CA LEU A 94 -18.59 -4.60 10.45
C LEU A 94 -17.84 -3.31 10.80
N ILE A 95 -18.49 -2.37 11.50
CA ILE A 95 -17.83 -1.14 11.99
C ILE A 95 -16.78 -1.47 13.04
N ALA A 96 -17.05 -2.43 13.93
CA ALA A 96 -16.08 -2.90 14.92
C ALA A 96 -14.86 -3.57 14.26
N TYR A 97 -15.08 -4.35 13.20
CA TYR A 97 -14.01 -4.93 12.40
C TYR A 97 -13.14 -3.85 11.76
N ASP A 98 -13.77 -2.89 11.08
CA ASP A 98 -13.09 -1.76 10.42
C ASP A 98 -12.26 -0.94 11.41
N LYS A 99 -12.83 -0.61 12.57
CA LYS A 99 -12.14 0.05 13.68
C LYS A 99 -10.87 -0.68 14.09
N LYS A 100 -10.93 -2.01 14.16
CA LYS A 100 -9.81 -2.83 14.64
C LYS A 100 -8.72 -3.00 13.58
N TRP A 101 -9.10 -3.22 12.33
CA TRP A 101 -8.19 -3.73 11.30
C TRP A 101 -7.87 -2.75 10.17
N ASN A 102 -8.77 -1.81 9.86
CA ASN A 102 -8.62 -0.91 8.71
C ASN A 102 -8.36 0.54 9.12
N SER A 103 -8.85 0.95 10.30
CA SER A 103 -8.84 2.35 10.77
C SER A 103 -7.47 3.02 10.69
N TRP A 104 -6.42 2.29 11.01
CA TRP A 104 -5.05 2.79 11.05
C TRP A 104 -4.40 2.88 9.66
N VAL A 105 -5.07 2.39 8.60
CA VAL A 105 -4.66 2.54 7.20
C VAL A 105 -5.27 3.81 6.59
N HIS A 106 -6.57 4.06 6.80
CA HIS A 106 -7.24 5.21 6.19
C HIS A 106 -7.30 6.45 7.09
N TYR A 107 -7.35 6.30 8.42
CA TYR A 107 -7.45 7.38 9.41
C TYR A 107 -8.54 8.43 9.14
N ALA A 108 -9.59 8.02 8.43
CA ALA A 108 -10.63 8.93 7.97
C ALA A 108 -11.63 9.34 9.07
N LEU A 109 -11.74 8.57 10.15
CA LEU A 109 -12.86 8.66 11.10
C LEU A 109 -12.40 8.77 12.55
N GLU A 110 -13.20 9.47 13.34
CA GLU A 110 -13.19 9.37 14.80
C GLU A 110 -14.28 8.41 15.25
N TYR A 111 -13.90 7.16 15.53
CA TYR A 111 -14.87 6.10 15.80
C TYR A 111 -15.84 6.38 16.96
N PRO A 112 -15.48 7.03 18.08
CA PRO A 112 -16.45 7.33 19.12
C PRO A 112 -17.66 8.11 18.59
N GLU A 113 -17.41 9.13 17.77
CA GLU A 113 -18.46 9.95 17.17
C GLU A 113 -19.19 9.18 16.07
N PHE A 114 -18.45 8.47 15.21
CA PHE A 114 -19.07 7.66 14.15
C PHE A 114 -19.98 6.55 14.71
N HIS A 115 -19.65 5.95 15.86
CA HIS A 115 -20.53 4.98 16.54
C HIS A 115 -21.81 5.65 17.04
N ARG A 116 -21.70 6.85 17.62
CA ARG A 116 -22.85 7.64 18.09
C ARG A 116 -23.80 7.96 16.94
N GLU A 117 -23.25 8.41 15.81
CA GLU A 117 -24.00 8.69 14.58
C GLU A 117 -24.67 7.42 14.02
N HIS A 118 -23.94 6.30 14.01
CA HIS A 118 -24.47 5.01 13.56
C HIS A 118 -25.64 4.52 14.44
N THR A 119 -25.52 4.61 15.77
CA THR A 119 -26.62 4.26 16.67
C THR A 119 -27.86 5.11 16.38
N GLN A 120 -27.68 6.43 16.21
CA GLN A 120 -28.77 7.34 15.88
C GLN A 120 -29.41 7.00 14.52
N PHE A 121 -28.60 6.67 13.52
CA PHE A 121 -29.07 6.25 12.20
C PHE A 121 -29.94 4.98 12.30
N MET A 122 -29.46 3.95 12.98
CA MET A 122 -30.21 2.70 13.14
C MET A 122 -31.51 2.90 13.93
N ASP A 123 -31.49 3.73 14.98
CA ASP A 123 -32.69 4.07 15.76
C ASP A 123 -33.74 4.80 14.91
N ASN A 124 -33.30 5.62 13.96
CA ASN A 124 -34.20 6.33 13.05
C ASN A 124 -34.81 5.39 12.01
N LEU A 125 -34.03 4.45 11.45
CA LEU A 125 -34.55 3.43 10.54
C LEU A 125 -35.61 2.55 11.21
N GLU A 126 -35.39 2.13 12.45
CA GLU A 126 -36.37 1.35 13.23
C GLU A 126 -37.65 2.15 13.53
N LYS A 127 -37.57 3.48 13.58
CA LYS A 127 -38.74 4.39 13.71
C LYS A 127 -39.42 4.68 12.37
N GLY A 128 -38.91 4.15 11.26
CA GLY A 128 -39.50 4.30 9.93
C GLY A 128 -38.97 5.47 9.10
N THR A 129 -37.85 6.08 9.48
CA THR A 129 -37.16 7.04 8.60
C THR A 129 -36.73 6.33 7.31
N VAL A 130 -37.01 6.95 6.16
CA VAL A 130 -36.59 6.43 4.86
C VAL A 130 -35.16 6.89 4.54
N LEU A 131 -34.41 6.06 3.82
CA LEU A 131 -32.99 6.32 3.53
C LEU A 131 -32.75 7.62 2.76
N SER A 132 -33.68 8.01 1.90
CA SER A 132 -33.59 9.25 1.11
C SER A 132 -33.63 10.53 1.96
N ASP A 133 -34.07 10.43 3.22
CA ASP A 133 -34.16 11.56 4.14
C ASP A 133 -32.91 11.69 5.04
N CYS A 134 -32.01 10.71 4.98
CA CYS A 134 -30.74 10.74 5.72
C CYS A 134 -29.69 11.60 4.99
N ASP A 135 -28.66 12.04 5.72
CA ASP A 135 -27.54 12.76 5.11
C ASP A 135 -26.78 11.85 4.12
N PRO A 136 -26.79 12.17 2.81
CA PRO A 136 -26.09 11.35 1.81
C PRO A 136 -24.57 11.37 2.02
N GLY A 137 -24.01 12.46 2.57
CA GLY A 137 -22.57 12.53 2.89
C GLY A 137 -22.19 11.50 3.95
N TRP A 138 -22.92 11.47 5.06
CA TRP A 138 -22.75 10.46 6.10
C TRP A 138 -22.98 9.03 5.58
N LEU A 139 -24.02 8.79 4.79
CA LEU A 139 -24.29 7.48 4.20
C LEU A 139 -23.16 7.01 3.29
N SER A 140 -22.54 7.92 2.54
CA SER A 140 -21.37 7.60 1.72
C SER A 140 -20.22 7.09 2.57
N VAL A 141 -19.94 7.76 3.70
CA VAL A 141 -18.92 7.31 4.67
C VAL A 141 -19.29 5.95 5.25
N TYR A 142 -20.54 5.78 5.68
CA TYR A 142 -21.04 4.53 6.24
C TYR A 142 -20.83 3.34 5.29
N PHE A 143 -21.31 3.44 4.05
CA PHE A 143 -21.14 2.36 3.08
C PHE A 143 -19.68 2.14 2.70
N SER A 144 -18.84 3.17 2.71
CA SER A 144 -17.40 3.03 2.49
C SER A 144 -16.75 2.15 3.56
N VAL A 145 -17.09 2.37 4.83
CA VAL A 145 -16.63 1.55 5.98
C VAL A 145 -17.08 0.10 5.83
N ILE A 146 -18.35 -0.12 5.50
CA ILE A 146 -18.88 -1.46 5.28
C ILE A 146 -18.15 -2.16 4.14
N THR A 147 -17.90 -1.47 3.03
CA THR A 147 -17.13 -2.00 1.90
C THR A 147 -15.71 -2.39 2.30
N ALA A 148 -15.00 -1.53 3.03
CA ALA A 148 -13.63 -1.81 3.47
C ALA A 148 -13.57 -3.01 4.43
N ALA A 149 -14.50 -3.09 5.38
CA ALA A 149 -14.63 -4.24 6.28
C ALA A 149 -14.84 -5.54 5.51
N LEU A 150 -15.84 -5.59 4.61
CA LEU A 150 -16.18 -6.78 3.83
C LEU A 150 -15.06 -7.25 2.90
N LEU A 151 -14.28 -6.31 2.36
CA LEU A 151 -13.16 -6.63 1.48
C LEU A 151 -12.02 -7.34 2.26
N MET A 152 -11.72 -6.86 3.47
CA MET A 152 -10.59 -7.34 4.28
C MET A 152 -10.95 -8.51 5.21
N MET A 153 -12.24 -8.72 5.46
CA MET A 153 -12.74 -9.80 6.32
C MET A 153 -12.59 -11.18 5.68
N ASP A 154 -12.29 -12.18 6.52
CA ASP A 154 -12.26 -13.57 6.11
C ASP A 154 -13.66 -14.10 5.77
N ASP A 155 -13.73 -15.05 4.85
CA ASP A 155 -15.00 -15.58 4.36
C ASP A 155 -15.79 -16.33 5.45
N LYS A 156 -15.10 -16.91 6.43
CA LYS A 156 -15.73 -17.54 7.60
C LYS A 156 -16.31 -16.49 8.54
N GLU A 157 -15.54 -15.46 8.88
CA GLU A 157 -16.00 -14.36 9.73
C GLU A 157 -17.19 -13.63 9.08
N ALA A 158 -17.12 -13.39 7.76
CA ALA A 158 -18.22 -12.76 7.01
C ALA A 158 -19.50 -13.60 7.06
N ARG A 159 -19.41 -14.93 6.98
CA ARG A 159 -20.56 -15.84 7.11
C ARG A 159 -21.17 -15.87 8.51
N GLU A 160 -20.40 -15.56 9.55
CA GLU A 160 -20.89 -15.48 10.92
C GLU A 160 -21.58 -14.14 11.21
N ILE A 161 -21.15 -13.08 10.52
CA ILE A 161 -21.67 -11.71 10.69
C ILE A 161 -22.88 -11.44 9.81
N LEU A 162 -22.90 -11.96 8.58
CA LEU A 162 -23.97 -11.74 7.60
C LEU A 162 -25.00 -12.87 7.61
N PRO A 163 -26.30 -12.57 7.39
CA PRO A 163 -27.34 -13.59 7.21
C PRO A 163 -27.00 -14.62 6.11
N ALA A 164 -27.52 -15.84 6.26
CA ALA A 164 -27.33 -16.91 5.28
C ALA A 164 -27.87 -16.49 3.89
N GLY A 165 -26.98 -16.39 2.90
CA GLY A 165 -27.29 -15.94 1.53
C GLY A 165 -26.71 -14.57 1.17
N GLU A 166 -26.40 -13.72 2.16
CA GLU A 166 -25.78 -12.41 1.96
C GLU A 166 -24.24 -12.46 2.05
N ALA A 167 -23.69 -13.53 2.65
CA ALA A 167 -22.26 -13.78 2.80
C ALA A 167 -21.56 -14.24 1.50
N THR A 168 -21.93 -13.66 0.34
CA THR A 168 -21.23 -13.93 -0.92
C THR A 168 -20.04 -12.97 -1.10
N PRO A 169 -18.95 -13.41 -1.76
CA PRO A 169 -17.79 -12.57 -2.11
C PRO A 169 -18.14 -11.26 -2.82
N THR A 170 -19.31 -11.23 -3.44
CA THR A 170 -19.87 -10.12 -4.18
C THR A 170 -20.46 -9.01 -3.32
N PHE A 171 -20.70 -9.17 -2.02
CA PHE A 171 -21.45 -8.18 -1.21
C PHE A 171 -20.72 -6.85 -0.98
N SER A 172 -19.39 -6.83 -1.01
CA SER A 172 -18.61 -5.59 -0.91
C SER A 172 -18.85 -4.64 -2.10
N THR A 173 -19.13 -5.19 -3.27
CA THR A 173 -19.34 -4.47 -4.53
C THR A 173 -20.65 -3.65 -4.51
N PRO A 174 -21.83 -4.20 -4.20
CA PRO A 174 -23.05 -3.44 -3.93
C PRO A 174 -22.86 -2.30 -2.92
N CYS A 175 -22.21 -2.56 -1.78
CA CYS A 175 -21.93 -1.51 -0.78
C CYS A 175 -21.04 -0.41 -1.35
N ALA A 176 -20.01 -0.75 -2.15
CA ALA A 176 -19.12 0.22 -2.77
C ALA A 176 -19.90 1.15 -3.71
N TYR A 177 -20.84 0.57 -4.46
CA TYR A 177 -21.72 1.34 -5.31
C TYR A 177 -22.74 2.20 -4.55
N SER A 178 -23.26 1.72 -3.41
CA SER A 178 -24.10 2.54 -2.53
C SER A 178 -23.32 3.74 -1.98
N ALA A 179 -22.05 3.54 -1.62
CA ALA A 179 -21.17 4.63 -1.17
C ALA A 179 -20.96 5.69 -2.27
N LEU A 180 -20.69 5.24 -3.50
CA LEU A 180 -20.53 6.13 -4.67
C LEU A 180 -21.84 6.85 -5.03
N PHE A 181 -22.98 6.17 -4.98
CA PHE A 181 -24.29 6.78 -5.19
C PHE A 181 -24.55 7.89 -4.16
N CYS A 182 -24.36 7.60 -2.87
CA CYS A 182 -24.55 8.58 -1.82
C CYS A 182 -23.52 9.74 -1.92
N LEU A 183 -22.31 9.49 -2.40
CA LEU A 183 -21.30 10.53 -2.66
C LEU A 183 -21.79 11.54 -3.71
N GLU A 184 -22.38 11.05 -4.81
CA GLU A 184 -22.97 11.89 -5.85
C GLU A 184 -24.21 12.65 -5.34
N GLU A 185 -25.09 11.99 -4.57
CA GLU A 185 -26.26 12.65 -3.95
C GLU A 185 -25.85 13.74 -2.93
N ALA A 186 -24.66 13.64 -2.33
CA ALA A 186 -24.09 14.69 -1.49
C ALA A 186 -23.55 15.90 -2.27
N ASP A 187 -23.63 15.89 -3.61
CA ASP A 187 -23.13 16.93 -4.53
C ASP A 187 -21.68 17.33 -4.20
N TYR A 188 -20.82 16.34 -3.94
CA TYR A 188 -19.46 16.53 -3.43
C TYR A 188 -18.56 17.40 -4.32
N MET A 189 -18.87 17.51 -5.61
CA MET A 189 -18.14 18.38 -6.53
C MET A 189 -18.50 19.87 -6.36
N ARG A 190 -19.62 20.18 -5.70
CA ARG A 190 -20.08 21.55 -5.43
C ARG A 190 -20.05 21.91 -3.95
N SER A 191 -20.10 20.91 -3.07
CA SER A 191 -20.06 21.08 -1.61
C SER A 191 -18.69 20.71 -1.05
N SER A 192 -18.11 21.59 -0.23
CA SER A 192 -16.88 21.29 0.51
C SER A 192 -17.22 20.95 1.96
N THR A 193 -17.55 19.69 2.21
CA THR A 193 -17.69 19.12 3.56
C THR A 193 -16.64 18.02 3.78
N ILE A 194 -16.44 17.60 5.02
CA ILE A 194 -15.44 16.58 5.35
C ILE A 194 -15.87 15.17 4.88
N ARG A 195 -17.18 14.90 4.81
CA ARG A 195 -17.73 13.56 4.53
C ARG A 195 -17.26 12.97 3.19
N PRO A 196 -17.26 13.70 2.05
CA PRO A 196 -16.65 13.20 0.82
C PRO A 196 -15.18 12.82 0.94
N VAL A 197 -14.38 13.61 1.68
CA VAL A 197 -12.96 13.33 1.90
C VAL A 197 -12.81 12.02 2.67
N GLN A 198 -13.62 11.82 3.72
CA GLN A 198 -13.61 10.60 4.52
C GLN A 198 -14.02 9.37 3.69
N ALA A 199 -15.13 9.47 2.97
CA ALA A 199 -15.65 8.37 2.14
C ALA A 199 -14.62 7.95 1.07
N ILE A 200 -14.05 8.92 0.35
CA ILE A 200 -13.03 8.66 -0.66
C ILE A 200 -11.77 8.06 -0.04
N ALA A 201 -11.32 8.55 1.12
CA ALA A 201 -10.15 8.01 1.81
C ALA A 201 -10.34 6.55 2.22
N VAL A 202 -11.53 6.16 2.70
CA VAL A 202 -11.85 4.75 3.02
C VAL A 202 -11.93 3.90 1.76
N LEU A 203 -12.69 4.33 0.74
CA LEU A 203 -12.81 3.58 -0.54
C LEU A 203 -11.49 3.47 -1.30
N GLY A 204 -10.54 4.37 -1.06
CA GLY A 204 -9.17 4.31 -1.60
C GLY A 204 -8.48 2.98 -1.39
N MET A 205 -8.79 2.30 -0.29
CA MET A 205 -8.27 0.96 0.02
C MET A 205 -8.82 -0.12 -0.92
N CYS A 206 -9.96 0.13 -1.58
CA CYS A 206 -10.74 -0.87 -2.29
C CYS A 206 -10.70 -0.74 -3.82
N PHE A 207 -10.55 0.47 -4.37
CA PHE A 207 -10.72 0.69 -5.81
C PHE A 207 -9.80 -0.15 -6.70
N HIS A 208 -8.54 -0.35 -6.30
CA HIS A 208 -7.61 -1.19 -7.06
C HIS A 208 -7.97 -2.67 -6.97
N ASN A 209 -8.50 -3.15 -5.84
CA ASN A 209 -9.06 -4.50 -5.73
C ASN A 209 -10.22 -4.71 -6.71
N PHE A 210 -11.05 -3.68 -6.91
CA PHE A 210 -12.15 -3.69 -7.87
C PHE A 210 -11.70 -3.48 -9.33
N GLY A 211 -10.43 -3.18 -9.55
CA GLY A 211 -9.87 -2.96 -10.89
C GLY A 211 -10.24 -1.60 -11.51
N ASP A 212 -10.68 -0.63 -10.71
CA ASP A 212 -11.08 0.73 -11.15
C ASP A 212 -10.05 1.80 -10.73
N SER A 213 -8.81 1.62 -11.17
CA SER A 213 -7.71 2.57 -10.96
C SER A 213 -8.01 3.96 -11.56
N GLY A 214 -8.88 4.00 -12.58
CA GLY A 214 -9.33 5.23 -13.21
C GLY A 214 -10.19 6.06 -12.27
N LEU A 215 -11.26 5.49 -11.74
CA LEU A 215 -12.13 6.17 -10.77
C LEU A 215 -11.37 6.58 -9.51
N TYR A 216 -10.49 5.71 -9.00
CA TYR A 216 -9.60 6.02 -7.87
C TYR A 216 -8.90 7.37 -8.07
N ARG A 217 -8.22 7.56 -9.20
CA ARG A 217 -7.43 8.78 -9.48
C ARG A 217 -8.29 10.05 -9.52
N HIS A 218 -9.50 9.96 -10.10
CA HIS A 218 -10.40 11.11 -10.18
C HIS A 218 -10.91 11.49 -8.79
N LEU A 219 -11.42 10.50 -8.04
CA LEU A 219 -11.95 10.74 -6.70
C LEU A 219 -10.85 11.21 -5.74
N TRP A 220 -9.65 10.62 -5.80
CA TRP A 220 -8.53 11.04 -4.95
C TRP A 220 -8.16 12.50 -5.18
N SER A 221 -8.14 12.95 -6.44
CA SER A 221 -7.90 14.35 -6.78
C SER A 221 -9.01 15.27 -6.24
N CYS A 222 -10.27 14.85 -6.33
CA CYS A 222 -11.40 15.55 -5.71
C CYS A 222 -11.23 15.64 -4.19
N ALA A 223 -10.86 14.55 -3.50
CA ALA A 223 -10.65 14.53 -2.06
C ALA A 223 -9.54 15.50 -1.63
N ILE A 224 -8.39 15.51 -2.33
CA ILE A 224 -7.31 16.47 -2.07
C ILE A 224 -7.80 17.91 -2.26
N ARG A 225 -8.55 18.18 -3.33
CA ARG A 225 -9.10 19.52 -3.59
C ARG A 225 -10.07 19.97 -2.50
N ILE A 226 -10.99 19.10 -2.08
CA ILE A 226 -11.96 19.38 -1.03
C ILE A 226 -11.23 19.58 0.31
N ALA A 227 -10.26 18.73 0.66
CA ALA A 227 -9.45 18.86 1.88
C ALA A 227 -8.70 20.21 1.93
N ARG A 228 -8.08 20.65 0.83
CA ARG A 228 -7.47 21.99 0.73
C ARG A 228 -8.50 23.11 0.87
N ASN A 229 -9.70 22.94 0.28
CA ASN A 229 -10.78 23.92 0.44
C ASN A 229 -11.29 24.02 1.87
N LEU A 230 -11.19 22.94 2.65
CA LEU A 230 -11.50 22.94 4.07
C LEU A 230 -10.36 23.50 4.92
N GLY A 231 -9.13 23.56 4.41
CA GLY A 231 -7.95 24.04 5.13
C GLY A 231 -7.18 22.94 5.88
N LEU A 232 -7.39 21.67 5.52
CA LEU A 232 -6.66 20.53 6.12
C LEU A 232 -5.16 20.55 5.80
N ASP A 233 -4.76 21.29 4.77
CA ASP A 233 -3.38 21.49 4.34
C ASP A 233 -2.60 22.50 5.22
N GLY A 234 -3.25 23.08 6.24
CA GLY A 234 -2.61 24.04 7.14
C GLY A 234 -2.28 25.39 6.49
N THR A 235 -2.76 25.65 5.26
CA THR A 235 -2.55 26.94 4.57
C THR A 235 -3.59 27.99 4.98
N ARG A 236 -4.67 27.57 5.62
CA ARG A 236 -5.75 28.42 6.16
C ARG A 236 -5.65 28.54 7.69
N ALA A 237 -6.66 29.17 8.30
CA ALA A 237 -6.74 29.37 9.75
C ALA A 237 -6.38 28.09 10.54
N PRO A 238 -5.72 28.21 11.70
CA PRO A 238 -5.08 27.09 12.41
C PRO A 238 -6.04 25.96 12.83
N HIS A 239 -7.34 26.24 12.87
CA HIS A 239 -8.40 25.29 13.19
C HIS A 239 -9.51 25.41 12.14
N PRO A 240 -9.48 24.60 11.07
CA PRO A 240 -10.58 24.60 10.13
C PRO A 240 -11.82 24.05 10.85
N PRO A 241 -13.00 24.70 10.72
CA PRO A 241 -14.22 24.30 11.40
C PRO A 241 -14.77 23.05 10.72
N THR A 242 -14.23 21.91 11.10
CA THR A 242 -14.71 20.60 10.67
C THR A 242 -15.22 19.82 11.88
N GLU A 243 -16.03 18.81 11.62
CA GLU A 243 -16.53 17.88 12.63
C GLU A 243 -15.43 16.97 13.21
N LEU A 244 -14.22 17.01 12.63
CA LEU A 244 -13.07 16.23 13.08
C LEU A 244 -12.19 17.02 14.06
N GLY A 245 -11.69 16.33 15.08
CA GLY A 245 -10.61 16.82 15.92
C GLY A 245 -9.32 17.12 15.15
N LEU A 246 -8.46 17.99 15.69
CA LEU A 246 -7.25 18.46 15.00
C LEU A 246 -6.30 17.32 14.59
N GLU A 247 -6.09 16.32 15.46
CA GLU A 247 -5.27 15.16 15.11
C GLU A 247 -5.92 14.28 14.05
N ALA A 248 -7.25 14.11 14.07
CA ALA A 248 -7.95 13.35 13.03
C ALA A 248 -7.82 14.03 11.66
N GLN A 249 -7.87 15.37 11.62
CA GLN A 249 -7.62 16.14 10.40
C GLN A 249 -6.18 15.96 9.89
N ARG A 250 -5.17 16.03 10.78
CA ARG A 250 -3.76 15.80 10.42
C ARG A 250 -3.57 14.40 9.83
N ARG A 251 -4.12 13.38 10.49
CA ARG A 251 -4.01 11.99 10.05
C ARG A 251 -4.70 11.78 8.70
N LEU A 252 -5.90 12.32 8.50
CA LEU A 252 -6.61 12.26 7.22
C LEU A 252 -5.84 12.99 6.10
N TRP A 253 -5.30 14.19 6.36
CA TRP A 253 -4.45 14.87 5.38
C TRP A 253 -3.25 14.02 4.98
N TRP A 254 -2.51 13.49 5.96
CA TRP A 254 -1.38 12.62 5.68
C TRP A 254 -1.77 11.33 4.94
N THR A 255 -2.95 10.75 5.16
CA THR A 255 -3.45 9.63 4.35
C THR A 255 -3.52 10.02 2.87
N LEU A 256 -4.10 11.18 2.55
CA LEU A 256 -4.20 11.66 1.17
C LEU A 256 -2.81 11.84 0.54
N ILE A 257 -1.88 12.45 1.29
CA ILE A 257 -0.50 12.71 0.84
C ILE A 257 0.31 11.43 0.66
N ILE A 258 0.22 10.47 1.60
CA ILE A 258 0.90 9.17 1.49
C ILE A 258 0.48 8.49 0.19
N CYS A 259 -0.82 8.37 -0.07
CA CYS A 259 -1.33 7.69 -1.26
C CYS A 259 -1.03 8.46 -2.56
N GLU A 260 -0.97 9.79 -2.51
CA GLU A 260 -0.58 10.63 -3.65
C GLU A 260 0.91 10.47 -4.00
N TRP A 261 1.79 10.47 -2.99
CA TRP A 261 3.24 10.37 -3.17
C TRP A 261 3.71 8.96 -3.48
N LEU A 262 3.03 7.94 -2.95
CA LEU A 262 3.30 6.52 -3.23
C LEU A 262 2.50 5.96 -4.41
N ALA A 263 1.83 6.81 -5.19
CA ALA A 263 0.94 6.36 -6.27
C ALA A 263 1.59 5.39 -7.26
N VAL A 264 0.84 4.34 -7.61
CA VAL A 264 1.19 3.32 -8.61
C VAL A 264 -0.03 3.08 -9.52
N PRO A 265 0.11 3.09 -10.86
CA PRO A 265 1.27 3.52 -11.62
C PRO A 265 1.59 4.98 -11.34
N TYR A 266 2.87 5.32 -11.45
CA TYR A 266 3.37 6.65 -11.13
C TYR A 266 2.74 7.74 -12.01
N TYR A 267 2.36 8.85 -11.38
CA TYR A 267 2.04 10.12 -12.03
C TYR A 267 2.66 11.27 -11.23
N VAL A 268 2.79 12.45 -11.84
CA VAL A 268 3.32 13.62 -11.10
C VAL A 268 2.31 14.01 -10.03
N PRO A 269 2.71 14.05 -8.74
CA PRO A 269 1.83 14.45 -7.66
C PRO A 269 1.21 15.85 -7.87
N GLN A 270 -0.02 16.02 -7.41
CA GLN A 270 -0.76 17.30 -7.39
C GLN A 270 -0.40 18.19 -6.19
N VAL A 271 0.35 17.63 -5.26
CA VAL A 271 0.80 18.28 -4.03
C VAL A 271 2.30 18.03 -3.88
N ASP A 272 3.07 19.11 -3.82
CA ASP A 272 4.48 19.07 -3.44
C ASP A 272 4.63 19.31 -1.92
N GLU A 273 5.79 18.99 -1.37
CA GLU A 273 6.11 19.14 0.05
C GLU A 273 5.96 20.60 0.52
N GLY A 274 6.28 21.57 -0.35
CA GLY A 274 6.13 23.00 -0.06
C GLY A 274 4.70 23.56 -0.16
N ASP A 275 3.72 22.76 -0.60
CA ASP A 275 2.35 23.23 -0.83
C ASP A 275 1.47 23.23 0.43
N PHE A 276 1.94 22.65 1.53
CA PHE A 276 1.18 22.49 2.77
C PHE A 276 2.05 22.64 4.02
N ASN A 277 1.42 22.90 5.16
CA ASN A 277 2.11 23.04 6.44
C ASN A 277 1.36 22.25 7.53
N VAL A 278 1.50 20.93 7.46
CA VAL A 278 0.86 20.00 8.39
C VAL A 278 1.95 19.17 9.06
N PRO A 279 2.12 19.23 10.40
CA PRO A 279 3.09 18.41 11.08
C PRO A 279 2.72 16.93 10.96
N LEU A 280 3.69 16.04 11.15
CA LEU A 280 3.41 14.61 11.28
C LEU A 280 2.40 14.37 12.43
N PRO A 281 1.53 13.36 12.32
CA PRO A 281 0.58 13.02 13.38
C PRO A 281 1.28 12.78 14.72
N SER A 282 0.61 13.12 15.83
CA SER A 282 1.11 12.81 17.16
C SER A 282 0.55 11.49 17.69
N ALA A 283 1.35 10.82 18.52
CA ALA A 283 0.95 9.65 19.29
C ALA A 283 0.52 10.00 20.72
N GLU A 284 0.18 11.27 20.98
CA GLU A 284 -0.13 11.77 22.32
C GLU A 284 -1.35 11.03 22.91
N SER A 285 -1.06 10.17 23.88
CA SER A 285 -2.03 9.58 24.81
C SER A 285 -1.35 9.48 26.18
N ASP A 286 -2.12 9.60 27.27
CA ASP A 286 -1.65 9.45 28.66
C ASP A 286 -1.20 8.01 29.01
N SER A 287 -1.19 7.09 28.05
CA SER A 287 -0.83 5.68 28.20
C SER A 287 0.47 5.39 27.45
N ASP A 288 1.50 4.94 28.16
CA ASP A 288 2.83 4.50 27.65
C ASP A 288 2.78 3.22 26.77
N GLY A 289 1.66 2.96 26.10
CA GLY A 289 1.41 1.75 25.29
C GLY A 289 1.68 1.93 23.79
N PRO A 290 1.71 0.81 23.04
CA PRO A 290 1.84 0.86 21.58
C PRO A 290 0.64 1.59 20.95
N HIS A 291 0.91 2.45 19.97
CA HIS A 291 -0.14 3.23 19.30
C HIS A 291 -0.17 2.94 17.81
N PRO A 292 -1.35 2.60 17.22
CA PRO A 292 -1.47 2.33 15.78
C PRO A 292 -1.00 3.47 14.85
N VAL A 293 -0.88 4.70 15.34
CA VAL A 293 -0.51 5.88 14.53
C VAL A 293 0.96 5.87 14.14
N LEU A 294 1.79 5.10 14.86
CA LEU A 294 3.21 4.96 14.57
C LEU A 294 3.44 4.36 13.17
N TYR A 295 2.56 3.45 12.72
CA TYR A 295 2.54 2.99 11.34
C TYR A 295 2.27 4.13 10.35
N HIS A 296 1.32 5.01 10.64
CA HIS A 296 0.99 6.14 9.76
C HIS A 296 2.14 7.15 9.66
N ILE A 297 2.81 7.42 10.79
CA ILE A 297 4.01 8.24 10.84
C ILE A 297 5.13 7.61 10.01
N PHE A 298 5.32 6.30 10.13
CA PHE A 298 6.25 5.54 9.29
C PHE A 298 5.92 5.69 7.80
N MET A 299 4.65 5.53 7.41
CA MET A 299 4.20 5.67 6.02
C MET A 299 4.41 7.10 5.49
N ALA A 300 4.10 8.11 6.29
CA ALA A 300 4.32 9.52 5.95
C ALA A 300 5.80 9.85 5.73
N ARG A 301 6.69 9.32 6.58
CA ARG A 301 8.14 9.50 6.41
C ARG A 301 8.66 8.77 5.17
N THR A 302 8.24 7.53 4.97
CA THR A 302 8.60 6.73 3.79
C THR A 302 8.13 7.40 2.49
N SER A 303 6.89 7.90 2.46
CA SER A 303 6.35 8.61 1.29
C SER A 303 7.09 9.92 1.01
N THR A 304 7.52 10.63 2.05
CA THR A 304 8.34 11.84 1.92
C THR A 304 9.69 11.53 1.26
N VAL A 305 10.41 10.51 1.74
CA VAL A 305 11.69 10.08 1.15
C VAL A 305 11.50 9.71 -0.32
N TYR A 306 10.45 8.96 -0.62
CA TYR A 306 10.18 8.49 -1.98
C TYR A 306 9.72 9.61 -2.94
N HIS A 307 8.97 10.60 -2.44
CA HIS A 307 8.60 11.81 -3.19
C HIS A 307 9.84 12.64 -3.54
N ARG A 308 10.72 12.90 -2.56
CA ARG A 308 11.98 13.63 -2.76
C ARG A 308 12.90 12.92 -3.74
N PHE A 309 13.01 11.59 -3.63
CA PHE A 309 13.73 10.75 -4.60
C PHE A 309 13.22 10.97 -6.03
N ARG A 310 11.90 10.83 -6.25
CA ARG A 310 11.27 11.03 -7.56
C ARG A 310 11.42 12.47 -8.06
N SER A 311 11.35 13.46 -7.18
CA SER A 311 11.55 14.86 -7.53
C SER A 311 12.99 15.13 -7.98
N ALA A 312 13.98 14.64 -7.23
CA ALA A 312 15.39 14.80 -7.56
C ALA A 312 15.76 14.15 -8.91
N LEU A 313 15.21 12.98 -9.23
CA LEU A 313 15.40 12.35 -10.54
C LEU A 313 14.79 13.18 -11.68
N ARG A 314 13.70 13.90 -11.43
CA ARG A 314 13.01 14.77 -12.42
C ARG A 314 13.74 16.06 -12.65
N GLU A 315 14.29 16.64 -11.59
CA GLU A 315 15.12 17.82 -11.68
C GLU A 315 16.42 17.54 -12.44
N GLY A 316 16.99 16.34 -12.26
CA GLY A 316 18.18 15.88 -12.98
C GLY A 316 19.45 16.67 -12.65
N THR A 317 19.49 17.30 -11.47
CA THR A 317 20.60 18.15 -10.98
C THR A 317 21.75 17.32 -10.39
N ARG A 318 21.47 16.13 -9.87
CA ARG A 318 22.42 15.16 -9.30
C ARG A 318 22.54 13.92 -10.19
N SER A 319 23.58 13.11 -9.99
CA SER A 319 23.66 11.80 -10.66
C SER A 319 22.60 10.85 -10.10
N ILE A 320 22.15 9.88 -10.90
CA ILE A 320 21.16 8.88 -10.45
C ILE A 320 21.70 8.10 -9.25
N SER A 321 22.98 7.72 -9.27
CA SER A 321 23.61 6.98 -8.16
C SER A 321 23.67 7.77 -6.87
N GLU A 322 23.92 9.09 -6.93
CA GLU A 322 23.88 9.96 -5.76
C GLU A 322 22.46 10.05 -5.20
N VAL A 323 21.46 10.25 -6.06
CA VAL A 323 20.05 10.33 -5.66
C VAL A 323 19.56 9.02 -5.04
N VAL A 324 19.92 7.87 -5.63
CA VAL A 324 19.60 6.54 -5.10
C VAL A 324 20.23 6.34 -3.72
N ARG A 325 21.52 6.68 -3.55
CA ARG A 325 22.21 6.53 -2.27
C ARG A 325 21.57 7.37 -1.17
N LEU A 326 21.28 8.64 -1.45
CA LEU A 326 20.64 9.53 -0.47
C LEU A 326 19.27 9.01 -0.05
N ALA A 327 18.46 8.54 -1.00
CA ALA A 327 17.15 7.99 -0.70
C ALA A 327 17.21 6.66 0.07
N ASP A 328 18.16 5.76 -0.26
CA ASP A 328 18.38 4.51 0.48
C ASP A 328 18.85 4.80 1.92
N ASP A 329 19.76 5.77 2.10
CA ASP A 329 20.23 6.23 3.40
C ASP A 329 19.08 6.83 4.24
N GLU A 330 18.23 7.67 3.64
CA GLU A 330 17.07 8.25 4.32
C GLU A 330 16.03 7.18 4.70
N LEU A 331 15.78 6.18 3.84
CA LEU A 331 14.92 5.04 4.20
C LEU A 331 15.51 4.23 5.37
N ALA A 332 16.83 4.00 5.39
CA ALA A 332 17.50 3.33 6.49
C ALA A 332 17.30 4.08 7.83
N GLU A 333 17.31 5.42 7.82
CA GLU A 333 17.02 6.21 9.01
C GLU A 333 15.55 6.12 9.47
N VAL A 334 14.60 5.92 8.54
CA VAL A 334 13.22 5.60 8.93
C VAL A 334 13.16 4.27 9.69
N ILE A 335 13.89 3.25 9.21
CA ILE A 335 13.97 1.93 9.85
C ILE A 335 14.58 2.01 11.25
N ASN A 336 15.70 2.73 11.39
CA ASN A 336 16.45 2.83 12.65
C ASN A 336 15.67 3.51 13.79
N THR A 337 14.54 4.13 13.47
CA THR A 337 13.69 4.87 14.42
C THR A 337 12.35 4.17 14.68
N LEU A 338 12.19 2.92 14.20
CA LEU A 338 11.01 2.13 14.47
C LEU A 338 10.97 1.71 15.95
N PRO A 339 9.81 1.85 16.62
CA PRO A 339 9.64 1.36 17.98
C PRO A 339 9.72 -0.17 18.01
N ASP A 340 10.13 -0.74 19.14
CA ASP A 340 10.42 -2.17 19.27
C ASP A 340 9.29 -3.08 18.74
N HIS A 341 8.02 -2.78 19.03
CA HIS A 341 6.89 -3.59 18.57
C HIS A 341 6.66 -3.59 17.05
N LEU A 342 7.22 -2.61 16.32
CA LEU A 342 7.15 -2.52 14.85
C LEU A 342 8.43 -2.96 14.15
N GLN A 343 9.50 -3.29 14.88
CA GLN A 343 10.73 -3.83 14.28
C GLN A 343 10.49 -5.27 13.79
N PRO A 344 11.01 -5.67 12.60
CA PRO A 344 10.68 -6.95 11.96
C PRO A 344 10.86 -8.20 12.83
N ASP A 345 11.86 -8.25 13.72
CA ASP A 345 12.20 -9.44 14.50
C ASP A 345 11.62 -9.52 15.90
N SER A 346 10.97 -8.46 16.35
CA SER A 346 10.55 -8.37 17.75
C SER A 346 9.48 -9.40 18.14
N GLY A 347 8.84 -10.06 17.17
CA GLY A 347 7.77 -11.04 17.40
C GLY A 347 8.22 -12.36 18.04
N LYS A 348 9.52 -12.50 18.35
CA LYS A 348 10.11 -13.73 18.88
C LYS A 348 10.08 -13.79 20.41
N THR A 349 9.85 -12.68 21.11
CA THR A 349 9.83 -12.64 22.59
C THR A 349 8.43 -12.97 23.12
N GLU A 350 8.36 -13.60 24.30
CA GLU A 350 7.09 -13.92 24.96
C GLU A 350 6.28 -12.65 25.25
N GLU A 351 6.95 -11.58 25.69
CA GLU A 351 6.29 -10.30 25.98
C GLU A 351 5.65 -9.69 24.73
N MET A 352 6.28 -9.84 23.56
CA MET A 352 5.71 -9.36 22.30
C MET A 352 4.52 -10.20 21.86
N GLN A 353 4.59 -11.52 22.05
CA GLN A 353 3.47 -12.42 21.75
C GLN A 353 2.24 -12.10 22.62
N GLU A 354 2.43 -11.81 23.90
CA GLU A 354 1.37 -11.32 24.78
C GLU A 354 0.80 -9.97 24.30
N LEU A 355 1.68 -9.04 23.90
CA LEU A 355 1.27 -7.75 23.38
C LEU A 355 0.47 -7.89 22.07
N GLU A 356 0.83 -8.81 21.19
CA GLU A 356 0.10 -9.15 19.97
C GLU A 356 -1.29 -9.73 20.24
N LEU A 357 -1.45 -10.50 21.32
CA LEU A 357 -2.78 -11.01 21.72
C LEU A 357 -3.69 -9.86 22.19
N ILE A 358 -3.15 -8.88 22.92
CA ILE A 358 -3.88 -7.70 23.39
C ILE A 358 -4.15 -6.73 22.23
N HIS A 359 -3.19 -6.57 21.34
CA HIS A 359 -3.21 -5.64 20.21
C HIS A 359 -2.89 -6.35 18.88
N PRO A 360 -3.85 -7.09 18.31
CA PRO A 360 -3.62 -7.91 17.11
C PRO A 360 -3.14 -7.15 15.86
N TRP A 361 -3.40 -5.84 15.80
CA TRP A 361 -2.92 -4.97 14.73
C TRP A 361 -1.40 -4.77 14.74
N ILE A 362 -0.69 -4.99 15.85
CA ILE A 362 0.78 -4.83 15.94
C ILE A 362 1.47 -5.75 14.96
N LYS A 363 1.12 -7.03 15.00
CA LYS A 363 1.70 -8.03 14.12
C LYS A 363 1.47 -7.66 12.66
N TRP A 364 0.27 -7.18 12.34
CA TRP A 364 -0.03 -6.71 11.00
C TRP A 364 0.86 -5.54 10.58
N GLN A 365 0.88 -4.46 11.37
CA GLN A 365 1.64 -3.25 11.06
C GLN A 365 3.13 -3.54 10.87
N ARG A 366 3.74 -4.36 11.73
CA ARG A 366 5.15 -4.74 11.61
C ARG A 366 5.49 -5.43 10.29
N PHE A 367 4.63 -6.33 9.83
CA PHE A 367 4.84 -7.00 8.56
C PHE A 367 4.61 -6.05 7.38
N ASP A 368 3.53 -5.25 7.41
CA ASP A 368 3.25 -4.28 6.34
C ASP A 368 4.38 -3.27 6.20
N ILE A 369 4.94 -2.79 7.32
CA ILE A 369 6.13 -1.92 7.35
C ILE A 369 7.29 -2.60 6.65
N SER A 370 7.58 -3.87 6.99
CA SER A 370 8.68 -4.62 6.39
C SER A 370 8.51 -4.73 4.86
N LEU A 371 7.31 -5.04 4.39
CA LEU A 371 7.01 -5.19 2.96
C LEU A 371 7.09 -3.85 2.21
N VAL A 372 6.56 -2.77 2.79
CA VAL A 372 6.66 -1.42 2.23
C VAL A 372 8.12 -0.96 2.12
N LEU A 373 8.92 -1.19 3.16
CA LEU A 373 10.35 -0.87 3.17
C LEU A 373 11.10 -1.59 2.05
N LEU A 374 10.97 -2.92 2.01
CA LEU A 374 11.66 -3.75 1.01
C LEU A 374 11.23 -3.37 -0.41
N HIS A 375 9.93 -3.09 -0.62
CA HIS A 375 9.41 -2.67 -1.91
C HIS A 375 10.02 -1.33 -2.37
N HIS A 376 10.01 -0.30 -1.51
CA HIS A 376 10.55 1.01 -1.88
C HIS A 376 12.08 0.99 -1.98
N ARG A 377 12.76 0.23 -1.13
CA ARG A 377 14.21 0.00 -1.24
C ARG A 377 14.57 -0.64 -2.58
N MET A 378 13.83 -1.67 -2.97
CA MET A 378 13.99 -2.29 -4.29
C MET A 378 13.76 -1.29 -5.43
N ARG A 379 12.70 -0.47 -5.38
CA ARG A 379 12.39 0.50 -6.46
C ARG A 379 13.42 1.61 -6.59
N ILE A 380 13.89 2.15 -5.46
CA ILE A 380 14.95 3.17 -5.44
C ILE A 380 16.21 2.61 -6.11
N ASN A 381 16.70 1.47 -5.63
CA ASN A 381 17.91 0.85 -6.15
C ASN A 381 17.78 0.41 -7.61
N ARG A 382 16.61 -0.10 -8.02
CA ARG A 382 16.28 -0.48 -9.41
C ARG A 382 16.37 0.67 -10.40
N SER A 383 16.44 1.92 -9.95
CA SER A 383 16.66 3.06 -10.87
C SER A 383 18.03 3.05 -11.54
N LEU A 384 19.01 2.30 -11.00
CA LEU A 384 20.32 2.07 -11.63
C LEU A 384 20.33 0.85 -12.57
N GLN A 385 19.17 0.23 -12.82
CA GLN A 385 19.09 -1.03 -13.54
C GLN A 385 19.64 -0.96 -14.96
N LYS A 386 19.40 0.14 -15.66
CA LYS A 386 19.88 0.31 -17.03
C LYS A 386 21.41 0.35 -17.06
N GLU A 387 22.02 0.99 -16.07
CA GLU A 387 23.46 1.17 -15.96
C GLU A 387 24.17 -0.14 -15.62
N TRP A 388 23.69 -0.92 -14.65
CA TRP A 388 24.33 -2.20 -14.31
C TRP A 388 24.10 -3.28 -15.37
N LEU A 389 23.00 -3.20 -16.13
CA LEU A 389 22.78 -4.08 -17.28
C LEU A 389 23.68 -3.72 -18.46
N ALA A 390 23.99 -2.43 -18.64
CA ALA A 390 24.89 -1.98 -19.71
C ALA A 390 26.36 -2.29 -19.41
N VAL A 391 26.77 -2.22 -18.14
CA VAL A 391 28.15 -2.45 -17.71
C VAL A 391 28.17 -3.43 -16.53
N PRO A 392 28.43 -4.74 -16.77
CA PRO A 392 28.54 -5.72 -15.70
C PRO A 392 29.57 -5.31 -14.63
N GLY A 393 29.25 -5.48 -13.36
CA GLY A 393 30.08 -5.04 -12.22
C GLY A 393 29.80 -3.61 -11.75
N LEU A 394 29.19 -2.76 -12.58
CA LEU A 394 28.80 -1.42 -12.19
C LEU A 394 27.54 -1.48 -11.31
N TYR A 395 27.58 -0.90 -10.11
CA TYR A 395 26.46 -0.87 -9.17
C TYR A 395 25.96 -2.26 -8.70
N ASP A 396 26.84 -3.26 -8.63
CA ASP A 396 26.51 -4.59 -8.10
C ASP A 396 25.86 -4.55 -6.71
N TRP A 397 26.24 -3.57 -5.88
CA TRP A 397 25.61 -3.33 -4.57
C TRP A 397 24.10 -3.05 -4.70
N ALA A 398 23.68 -2.24 -5.67
CA ALA A 398 22.29 -1.88 -5.88
C ALA A 398 21.49 -3.09 -6.42
N ARG A 399 22.10 -3.85 -7.34
CA ARG A 399 21.53 -5.12 -7.83
C ARG A 399 21.33 -6.12 -6.68
N ALA A 400 22.33 -6.28 -5.82
CA ALA A 400 22.26 -7.18 -4.65
C ALA A 400 21.14 -6.77 -3.69
N VAL A 401 20.98 -5.47 -3.42
CA VAL A 401 19.87 -4.94 -2.62
C VAL A 401 18.51 -5.28 -3.24
N CYS A 402 18.36 -5.12 -4.57
CA CYS A 402 17.11 -5.47 -5.26
C CYS A 402 16.79 -6.98 -5.16
N ILE A 403 17.76 -7.86 -5.43
CA ILE A 403 17.58 -9.32 -5.34
C ILE A 403 17.18 -9.71 -3.93
N ARG A 404 17.93 -9.24 -2.92
CA ARG A 404 17.65 -9.58 -1.52
C ARG A 404 16.27 -9.09 -1.10
N SER A 405 15.92 -7.85 -1.44
CA SER A 405 14.61 -7.28 -1.13
C SER A 405 13.47 -8.07 -1.78
N ALA A 406 13.62 -8.49 -3.04
CA ALA A 406 12.62 -9.29 -3.74
C ALA A 406 12.43 -10.67 -3.10
N MET A 407 13.53 -11.36 -2.75
CA MET A 407 13.47 -12.62 -2.03
C MET A 407 12.79 -12.47 -0.67
N ASP A 408 13.15 -11.45 0.11
CA ASP A 408 12.58 -11.21 1.44
C ASP A 408 11.08 -10.87 1.35
N ILE A 409 10.61 -10.14 0.33
CA ILE A 409 9.18 -9.87 0.10
C ILE A 409 8.40 -11.19 -0.08
N ILE A 410 8.90 -12.08 -0.93
CA ILE A 410 8.25 -13.37 -1.22
C ILE A 410 8.30 -14.27 0.02
N TRP A 411 9.46 -14.35 0.68
CA TRP A 411 9.65 -15.13 1.90
C TRP A 411 8.70 -14.67 3.02
N ILE A 412 8.60 -13.37 3.29
CA ILE A 412 7.74 -12.81 4.35
C ILE A 412 6.27 -13.10 4.05
N THR A 413 5.89 -13.04 2.77
CA THR A 413 4.53 -13.33 2.33
C THR A 413 4.18 -14.81 2.55
N HIS A 414 5.09 -15.72 2.18
CA HIS A 414 4.87 -17.16 2.32
C HIS A 414 4.88 -17.64 3.78
N ASN A 415 5.71 -17.02 4.62
CA ASN A 415 5.84 -17.38 6.04
C ASN A 415 4.87 -16.60 6.95
N TRP A 416 3.83 -16.00 6.38
CA TRP A 416 2.78 -15.34 7.14
C TRP A 416 1.84 -16.37 7.78
N ASP A 417 1.70 -16.33 9.10
CA ASP A 417 0.97 -17.32 9.87
C ASP A 417 -0.51 -16.97 10.12
N GLN A 418 -1.00 -15.84 9.60
CA GLN A 418 -2.43 -15.49 9.66
C GLN A 418 -3.12 -15.82 8.33
N PRO A 419 -4.46 -15.98 8.31
CA PRO A 419 -5.20 -16.30 7.10
C PRO A 419 -4.89 -15.32 5.95
N VAL A 420 -4.67 -15.87 4.76
CA VAL A 420 -4.41 -15.09 3.53
C VAL A 420 -5.57 -14.14 3.21
N ALA A 421 -6.79 -14.48 3.62
CA ALA A 421 -7.96 -13.62 3.48
C ALA A 421 -7.82 -12.27 4.21
N MET A 422 -7.03 -12.20 5.28
CA MET A 422 -6.72 -10.95 5.96
C MET A 422 -5.80 -10.08 5.09
N ARG A 423 -5.00 -10.63 4.19
CA ARG A 423 -4.03 -9.88 3.38
C ARG A 423 -4.45 -9.67 1.93
N ARG A 424 -5.72 -9.31 1.73
CA ARG A 424 -6.28 -9.01 0.40
C ARG A 424 -5.95 -7.60 -0.11
N GLN A 425 -5.19 -6.79 0.63
CA GLN A 425 -4.79 -5.44 0.21
C GLN A 425 -4.07 -5.48 -1.16
N TRP A 426 -4.55 -4.67 -2.12
CA TRP A 426 -3.98 -4.63 -3.47
C TRP A 426 -2.48 -4.29 -3.49
N ALA A 427 -2.01 -3.44 -2.57
CA ALA A 427 -0.63 -2.98 -2.53
C ALA A 427 0.34 -4.15 -2.31
N LEU A 428 -0.05 -5.12 -1.47
CA LEU A 428 0.75 -6.32 -1.26
C LEU A 428 0.85 -7.18 -2.52
N SER A 429 -0.26 -7.41 -3.21
CA SER A 429 -0.25 -8.13 -4.49
C SER A 429 0.67 -7.45 -5.51
N MET A 430 0.70 -6.11 -5.51
CA MET A 430 1.63 -5.35 -6.34
C MET A 430 3.09 -5.54 -5.89
N HIS A 431 3.39 -5.49 -4.59
CA HIS A 431 4.75 -5.71 -4.09
C HIS A 431 5.29 -7.09 -4.48
N ILE A 432 4.47 -8.14 -4.31
CA ILE A 432 4.80 -9.52 -4.68
C ILE A 432 5.02 -9.63 -6.19
N PHE A 433 4.12 -9.05 -7.00
CA PHE A 433 4.27 -9.06 -8.44
C PHE A 433 5.58 -8.41 -8.90
N VAL A 434 5.92 -7.23 -8.37
CA VAL A 434 7.17 -6.53 -8.73
C VAL A 434 8.40 -7.33 -8.31
N ALA A 435 8.37 -7.96 -7.14
CA ALA A 435 9.45 -8.83 -6.68
C ALA A 435 9.61 -10.06 -7.60
N ALA A 436 8.52 -10.76 -7.90
CA ALA A 436 8.52 -11.96 -8.73
C ALA A 436 8.99 -11.68 -10.16
N ILE A 437 8.46 -10.64 -10.81
CA ILE A 437 8.88 -10.31 -12.19
C ILE A 437 10.34 -9.83 -12.26
N PHE A 438 10.83 -9.20 -11.18
CA PHE A 438 12.24 -8.82 -11.07
C PHE A 438 13.13 -10.07 -10.98
N LEU A 439 12.82 -11.01 -10.08
CA LEU A 439 13.58 -12.25 -9.91
C LEU A 439 13.52 -13.13 -11.15
N LEU A 440 12.36 -13.27 -11.79
CA LEU A 440 12.20 -14.03 -13.04
C LEU A 440 13.18 -13.53 -14.11
N ARG A 441 13.26 -12.20 -14.30
CA ARG A 441 14.21 -11.60 -15.24
C ARG A 441 15.67 -11.76 -14.83
N GLU A 442 15.97 -11.85 -13.53
CA GLU A 442 17.32 -12.19 -13.06
C GLU A 442 17.66 -13.66 -13.38
N SER A 443 16.73 -14.61 -13.22
CA SER A 443 16.91 -16.02 -13.62
C SER A 443 17.21 -16.15 -15.11
N HIS A 444 16.45 -15.47 -15.97
CA HIS A 444 16.66 -15.55 -17.43
C HIS A 444 18.06 -15.05 -17.83
N ARG A 445 18.57 -14.04 -17.13
CA ARG A 445 19.94 -13.54 -17.37
C ARG A 445 20.99 -14.50 -16.86
N ALA A 446 20.74 -15.20 -15.74
CA ALA A 446 21.65 -16.16 -15.16
C ALA A 446 21.81 -17.42 -16.03
N GLN A 447 20.77 -17.84 -16.76
CA GLN A 447 20.85 -18.97 -17.71
C GLN A 447 21.91 -18.77 -18.83
N ALA A 448 22.37 -17.53 -19.05
CA ALA A 448 23.50 -17.22 -19.95
C ALA A 448 24.91 -17.34 -19.29
N GLY A 449 25.03 -17.78 -18.01
CA GLY A 449 26.33 -18.06 -17.38
C GLY A 449 26.48 -18.05 -15.84
N ALA A 450 25.43 -18.16 -15.01
CA ALA A 450 25.51 -18.19 -13.53
C ALA A 450 24.50 -19.13 -12.85
N GLU A 451 24.86 -19.62 -11.64
CA GLU A 451 24.24 -20.69 -10.82
C GLU A 451 22.87 -20.41 -10.17
N VAL A 452 22.31 -19.19 -10.24
CA VAL A 452 21.16 -18.82 -9.38
C VAL A 452 19.87 -18.71 -10.19
N ASP A 453 18.97 -19.67 -9.97
CA ASP A 453 17.61 -19.73 -10.48
C ASP A 453 16.61 -19.41 -9.36
N PHE A 454 15.73 -18.43 -9.61
CA PHE A 454 14.68 -17.99 -8.68
C PHE A 454 13.27 -18.50 -9.05
N THR A 455 13.17 -19.53 -9.88
CA THR A 455 11.88 -20.08 -10.34
C THR A 455 11.01 -20.56 -9.18
N ASP A 456 11.61 -21.15 -8.14
CA ASP A 456 10.92 -21.58 -6.92
C ASP A 456 10.25 -20.37 -6.22
N GLU A 457 10.97 -19.26 -6.04
CA GLU A 457 10.43 -18.04 -5.44
C GLU A 457 9.30 -17.43 -6.28
N VAL A 458 9.44 -17.43 -7.61
CA VAL A 458 8.39 -16.96 -8.53
C VAL A 458 7.14 -17.83 -8.40
N GLN A 459 7.30 -19.14 -8.26
CA GLN A 459 6.18 -20.07 -8.07
C GLN A 459 5.46 -19.82 -6.73
N LEU A 460 6.19 -19.60 -5.63
CA LEU A 460 5.62 -19.21 -4.34
C LEU A 460 4.82 -17.91 -4.43
N ALA A 461 5.31 -16.93 -5.19
CA ALA A 461 4.59 -15.69 -5.44
C ALA A 461 3.26 -15.94 -6.20
N ILE A 462 3.26 -16.81 -7.21
CA ILE A 462 2.06 -17.19 -7.97
C ILE A 462 1.03 -17.87 -7.06
N GLU A 463 1.46 -18.80 -6.21
CA GLU A 463 0.59 -19.51 -5.26
C GLU A 463 -0.17 -18.53 -4.36
N TYR A 464 0.54 -17.59 -3.75
CA TYR A 464 -0.10 -16.57 -2.92
C TYR A 464 -1.10 -15.72 -3.71
N LEU A 465 -0.70 -15.24 -4.90
CA LEU A 465 -1.57 -14.39 -5.71
C LEU A 465 -2.83 -15.13 -6.17
N ASP A 466 -2.73 -16.44 -6.42
CA ASP A 466 -3.87 -17.30 -6.76
C ASP A 466 -4.90 -17.40 -5.63
N GLU A 467 -4.45 -17.40 -4.37
CA GLU A 467 -5.36 -17.45 -3.21
C GLU A 467 -6.21 -16.17 -3.06
N VAL A 468 -5.66 -15.01 -3.45
CA VAL A 468 -6.34 -13.71 -3.27
C VAL A 468 -7.02 -13.17 -4.53
N LYS A 469 -6.70 -13.69 -5.73
CA LYS A 469 -7.15 -13.11 -7.01
C LYS A 469 -8.67 -12.95 -7.15
N SER A 470 -9.46 -13.78 -6.48
CA SER A 470 -10.93 -13.74 -6.57
C SER A 470 -11.55 -12.41 -6.11
N ARG A 471 -10.86 -11.64 -5.27
CA ARG A 471 -11.28 -10.32 -4.77
C ARG A 471 -10.21 -9.24 -4.96
N ASN A 472 -9.26 -9.50 -5.87
CA ASN A 472 -8.12 -8.63 -6.06
C ASN A 472 -7.71 -8.66 -7.55
N ALA A 473 -8.20 -7.67 -8.29
CA ALA A 473 -7.92 -7.54 -9.73
C ALA A 473 -6.42 -7.38 -10.04
N ILE A 474 -5.64 -6.81 -9.12
CA ILE A 474 -4.18 -6.70 -9.25
C ILE A 474 -3.57 -8.10 -9.22
N ALA A 475 -3.93 -8.93 -8.25
CA ALA A 475 -3.45 -10.31 -8.16
C ALA A 475 -3.89 -11.17 -9.36
N GLU A 476 -5.15 -11.04 -9.80
CA GLU A 476 -5.65 -11.76 -10.97
C GLU A 476 -4.79 -11.50 -12.22
N ARG A 477 -4.51 -10.22 -12.50
CA ARG A 477 -3.69 -9.82 -13.65
C ARG A 477 -2.22 -10.19 -13.46
N ALA A 478 -1.69 -10.03 -12.24
CA ALA A 478 -0.32 -10.40 -11.91
C ALA A 478 -0.05 -11.89 -12.18
N VAL A 479 -0.95 -12.79 -11.73
CA VAL A 479 -0.84 -14.24 -12.01
C VAL A 479 -0.83 -14.52 -13.51
N ALA A 480 -1.73 -13.89 -14.26
CA ALA A 480 -1.81 -14.09 -15.71
C ALA A 480 -0.49 -13.70 -16.40
N ILE A 481 0.10 -12.56 -15.99
CA ILE A 481 1.37 -12.07 -16.56
C ILE A 481 2.53 -13.00 -16.17
N LEU A 482 2.64 -13.39 -14.89
CA LEU A 482 3.75 -14.22 -14.40
C LEU A 482 3.76 -15.59 -15.07
N ARG A 483 2.58 -16.25 -15.19
CA ARG A 483 2.46 -17.54 -15.89
C ARG A 483 2.84 -17.45 -17.36
N SER A 484 2.33 -16.44 -18.06
CA SER A 484 2.70 -16.22 -19.47
C SER A 484 4.20 -16.00 -19.63
N SER A 485 4.84 -15.31 -18.69
CA SER A 485 6.29 -15.05 -18.73
C SER A 485 7.11 -16.32 -18.44
N LEU A 486 6.62 -17.24 -17.60
CA LEU A 486 7.24 -18.54 -17.36
C LEU A 486 7.11 -19.46 -18.59
N ASP A 487 5.92 -19.54 -19.19
CA ASP A 487 5.66 -20.41 -20.36
C ASP A 487 6.50 -20.01 -21.59
N GLU A 488 6.70 -18.70 -21.80
CA GLU A 488 7.60 -18.18 -22.84
C GLU A 488 9.05 -18.67 -22.64
N THR A 489 9.47 -18.82 -21.37
CA THR A 489 10.83 -19.24 -20.99
C THR A 489 11.04 -20.73 -21.24
N ASP A 490 10.08 -21.57 -20.88
CA ASP A 490 10.13 -23.01 -21.15
C ASP A 490 10.16 -23.31 -22.65
N THR A 491 9.51 -22.46 -23.45
CA THR A 491 9.52 -22.56 -24.90
C THR A 491 10.88 -22.17 -25.48
N GLU A 492 11.49 -21.04 -25.06
CA GLU A 492 12.82 -20.63 -25.54
C GLU A 492 13.93 -21.63 -25.15
N ALA A 493 13.81 -22.27 -23.98
CA ALA A 493 14.74 -23.30 -23.51
C ALA A 493 14.61 -24.64 -24.26
N GLN A 494 13.43 -24.98 -24.80
CA GLN A 494 13.23 -26.21 -25.59
C GLN A 494 13.74 -26.13 -27.04
N TYR A 495 13.95 -24.91 -27.57
CA TYR A 495 14.39 -24.68 -28.94
C TYR A 495 15.84 -24.16 -29.07
N SER A 496 16.56 -24.00 -27.94
CA SER A 496 17.99 -23.69 -27.87
C SER A 496 18.79 -24.94 -27.53
#